data_AF-A0A699SQ40-F1
#
_entry.id   AF-A0A699SQ40-F1
#
_cell.length_a   1.000
_cell.length_b   1.000
_cell.length_c   1.000
_cell.angle_alpha   90.00
_cell.angle_beta   90.00
_cell.angle_gamma   90.00
#
_symmetry.space_group_name_H-M   'P 1'
#
loop_
_entity.id
_entity.type
_entity.pdbx_description
1 polymer ?
#
loop_
_entity_poly.entity_id
_entity_poly.type
_entity_poly.pdbx_seq_one_letter_code
_entity_poly.pdbx_strand_id
1 'polypeptide(L)'
;DADNPNHVYKLKKALYGLKQAPRAWYGMLSSFLLSQDFSKGSVDPTLFIRRNGNDLLLMSMMGKISFFFGLQISQNPRGIFINQSKYAIESLKKYGFESCDPVDTPMARPTEKHVHAVKRIFRYLRGTVNRGLSYQKDSSVALTAFADADHAGFQDTRRSTSGSVQFLGERLISWSSKRQ
;
A
#
# COMPACT_ATOMS: atom_id res chain seq x y z
N ASP A 1 -41.98 1.59 -31.81
CA ASP A 1 -42.32 1.17 -33.17
C ASP A 1 -43.84 1.13 -33.22
N ALA A 2 -44.48 1.92 -34.09
CA ALA A 2 -45.93 2.06 -34.10
C ALA A 2 -46.62 0.72 -34.46
N ASP A 3 -45.90 -0.13 -35.19
CA ASP A 3 -46.37 -1.44 -35.64
C ASP A 3 -46.17 -2.55 -34.60
N ASN A 4 -45.43 -2.29 -33.52
CA ASN A 4 -45.08 -3.31 -32.52
C ASN A 4 -45.01 -2.73 -31.09
N PRO A 5 -46.16 -2.52 -30.42
CA PRO A 5 -46.21 -1.85 -29.11
C PRO A 5 -45.56 -2.64 -27.97
N ASN A 6 -45.43 -3.97 -28.11
CA ASN A 6 -44.82 -4.84 -27.09
C ASN A 6 -43.32 -5.10 -27.31
N HIS A 7 -42.71 -4.53 -28.36
CA HIS A 7 -41.29 -4.68 -28.58
C HIS A 7 -40.48 -3.68 -27.77
N VAL A 8 -39.49 -4.19 -27.05
CA VAL A 8 -38.46 -3.41 -26.40
C VAL A 8 -37.15 -3.52 -27.17
N TYR A 9 -36.41 -2.41 -27.29
CA TYR A 9 -35.13 -2.43 -28.00
C TYR A 9 -34.05 -3.14 -27.17
N LYS A 10 -33.38 -4.12 -27.79
CA LYS A 10 -32.21 -4.77 -27.19
C LYS A 10 -31.00 -3.83 -27.25
N LEU A 11 -30.54 -3.43 -26.07
CA LEU A 11 -29.37 -2.58 -25.92
C LEU A 11 -28.09 -3.34 -26.37
N LYS A 12 -27.35 -2.80 -27.35
CA LYS A 12 -26.09 -3.40 -27.82
C LYS A 12 -24.87 -3.06 -26.95
N LYS A 13 -24.94 -1.99 -26.15
CA LYS A 13 -23.89 -1.52 -25.22
C LYS A 13 -24.55 -1.01 -23.95
N ALA A 14 -23.94 -1.18 -22.78
CA ALA A 14 -24.49 -0.64 -21.54
C ALA A 14 -24.57 0.90 -21.60
N LEU A 15 -25.72 1.47 -21.22
CA LEU A 15 -25.89 2.91 -21.07
C LEU A 15 -25.21 3.40 -19.80
N TYR A 16 -24.57 4.57 -19.88
CA TYR A 16 -24.05 5.26 -18.70
C TYR A 16 -25.17 5.50 -17.67
N GLY A 17 -24.85 5.33 -16.39
CA GLY A 17 -25.81 5.51 -15.28
C GLY A 17 -26.58 4.24 -14.87
N LEU A 18 -26.55 3.16 -15.66
CA LEU A 18 -27.09 1.87 -15.23
C LEU A 18 -26.18 1.21 -14.19
N LYS A 19 -26.77 0.63 -13.14
CA LYS A 19 -26.03 -0.16 -12.13
C LYS A 19 -25.19 -1.31 -12.73
N GLN A 20 -25.58 -1.80 -13.92
CA GLN A 20 -24.89 -2.87 -14.64
C GLN A 20 -23.73 -2.37 -15.53
N ALA A 21 -23.67 -1.08 -15.84
CA ALA A 21 -22.67 -0.52 -16.75
C ALA A 21 -21.21 -0.72 -16.27
N PRO A 22 -20.89 -0.53 -14.97
CA PRO A 22 -19.54 -0.81 -14.46
C PRO A 22 -19.14 -2.28 -14.62
N ARG A 23 -20.09 -3.21 -14.45
CA ARG A 23 -19.84 -4.65 -14.58
C ARG A 23 -19.60 -5.06 -16.03
N ALA A 24 -20.38 -4.50 -16.97
CA ALA A 24 -20.18 -4.71 -18.40
C ALA A 24 -18.82 -4.16 -18.86
N TRP A 25 -18.42 -3.00 -18.33
CA TRP A 25 -17.12 -2.40 -18.62
C TRP A 25 -15.96 -3.24 -18.06
N TYR A 26 -16.08 -3.74 -16.82
CA TYR A 26 -15.10 -4.68 -16.26
C TYR A 26 -14.96 -5.94 -17.12
N GLY A 27 -16.07 -6.53 -17.57
CA GLY A 27 -16.02 -7.71 -18.44
C GLY A 27 -15.24 -7.44 -19.73
N MET A 28 -15.52 -6.31 -20.40
CA MET A 28 -14.83 -5.92 -21.63
C MET A 28 -13.33 -5.66 -21.40
N LEU A 29 -12.99 -4.85 -20.39
CA LEU A 29 -11.61 -4.54 -20.06
C LEU A 29 -10.84 -5.80 -19.65
N SER A 30 -11.44 -6.63 -18.80
CA SER A 30 -10.84 -7.89 -18.37
C SER A 30 -10.51 -8.80 -19.55
N SER A 31 -11.45 -8.99 -20.48
CA SER A 31 -11.21 -9.84 -21.66
C SER A 31 -10.11 -9.28 -22.55
N PHE A 32 -10.07 -7.96 -22.73
CA PHE A 32 -9.01 -7.29 -23.47
C PHE A 32 -7.64 -7.47 -22.79
N LEU A 33 -7.54 -7.32 -21.47
CA LEU A 33 -6.25 -7.47 -20.78
C LEU A 33 -5.75 -8.90 -20.79
N LEU A 34 -6.65 -9.87 -20.61
CA LEU A 34 -6.33 -11.28 -20.76
C LEU A 34 -5.82 -11.61 -22.18
N SER A 35 -6.33 -10.92 -23.22
CA SER A 35 -5.82 -11.09 -24.59
C SER A 35 -4.50 -10.37 -24.86
N GLN A 36 -4.04 -9.51 -23.94
CA GLN A 36 -2.75 -8.82 -24.00
C GLN A 36 -1.72 -9.44 -23.02
N ASP A 37 -1.86 -10.73 -22.71
CA ASP A 37 -1.00 -11.52 -21.81
C ASP A 37 -0.93 -11.03 -20.36
N PHE A 38 -1.95 -10.29 -19.91
CA PHE A 38 -2.10 -10.03 -18.49
C PHE A 38 -2.77 -11.22 -17.80
N SER A 39 -2.36 -11.46 -16.56
CA SER A 39 -2.98 -12.42 -15.64
C SER A 39 -3.68 -11.68 -14.50
N LYS A 40 -4.73 -12.26 -13.92
CA LYS A 40 -5.38 -11.68 -12.74
C LYS A 40 -4.63 -12.07 -11.47
N GLY A 41 -4.57 -11.15 -10.50
CA GLY A 41 -4.02 -11.43 -9.18
C GLY A 41 -4.80 -12.52 -8.44
N SER A 42 -4.08 -13.38 -7.71
CA SER A 42 -4.71 -14.47 -6.94
C SER A 42 -5.49 -13.95 -5.72
N VAL A 43 -5.08 -12.83 -5.13
CA VAL A 43 -5.70 -12.25 -3.94
C VAL A 43 -6.71 -11.16 -4.32
N ASP A 44 -6.41 -10.37 -5.35
CA ASP A 44 -7.28 -9.33 -5.87
C ASP A 44 -7.54 -9.54 -7.37
N PRO A 45 -8.73 -10.03 -7.76
CA PRO A 45 -9.10 -10.24 -9.16
C PRO A 45 -9.19 -8.97 -10.00
N THR A 46 -9.18 -7.78 -9.37
CA THR A 46 -9.20 -6.48 -10.06
C THR A 46 -7.79 -5.96 -10.39
N LEU A 47 -6.75 -6.63 -9.89
CA LEU A 47 -5.35 -6.39 -10.20
C LEU A 47 -4.91 -7.27 -11.37
N PHE A 48 -4.37 -6.66 -12.40
CA PHE A 48 -3.81 -7.33 -13.58
C PHE A 48 -2.30 -7.22 -13.58
N ILE A 49 -1.64 -8.34 -13.85
CA ILE A 49 -0.19 -8.52 -13.76
C ILE A 49 0.31 -9.08 -15.09
N ARG A 50 1.26 -8.38 -15.71
CA ARG A 50 2.01 -8.86 -16.87
C ARG A 50 3.50 -8.85 -16.57
N ARG A 51 4.20 -9.93 -16.91
CA ARG A 51 5.64 -10.07 -16.75
C ARG A 51 6.29 -10.18 -18.13
N ASN A 52 7.17 -9.25 -18.46
CA ASN A 52 7.99 -9.29 -19.67
C ASN A 52 9.48 -9.27 -19.25
N GLY A 53 10.09 -10.44 -19.07
CA GLY A 53 11.47 -10.54 -18.57
C GLY A 53 11.61 -9.95 -17.16
N ASN A 54 12.42 -8.90 -17.01
CA ASN A 54 12.59 -8.16 -15.75
C ASN A 54 11.51 -7.11 -15.51
N ASP A 55 10.69 -6.79 -16.51
CA ASP A 55 9.66 -5.78 -16.39
C ASP A 55 8.36 -6.38 -15.85
N LEU A 56 7.90 -5.85 -14.71
CA LEU A 56 6.62 -6.17 -14.10
C LEU A 56 5.64 -5.01 -14.31
N LEU A 57 4.59 -5.24 -15.08
CA LEU A 57 3.50 -4.30 -15.28
C LEU A 57 2.32 -4.67 -14.38
N LEU A 58 1.95 -3.74 -13.50
CA LEU A 58 0.78 -3.84 -12.63
C LEU A 58 -0.26 -2.80 -13.06
N MET A 59 -1.46 -3.26 -13.36
CA MET A 59 -2.57 -2.38 -13.74
C MET A 59 -3.81 -2.72 -12.94
N SER A 60 -4.51 -1.70 -12.44
CA SER A 60 -5.79 -1.85 -11.78
C SER A 60 -6.89 -1.29 -12.68
N MET A 61 -8.13 -1.73 -12.47
CA MET A 61 -9.31 -1.18 -13.14
C MET A 61 -9.46 0.34 -13.02
N MET A 62 -8.84 0.96 -12.02
CA MET A 62 -8.86 2.40 -11.81
C MET A 62 -7.77 3.16 -12.60
N GLY A 63 -7.04 2.48 -13.48
CA GLY A 63 -5.91 3.03 -14.23
C GLY A 63 -4.56 2.75 -13.55
N LYS A 64 -3.63 3.72 -13.63
CA LYS A 64 -2.37 3.63 -12.89
C LYS A 64 -2.66 3.51 -11.40
N ILE A 65 -1.98 2.58 -10.73
CA ILE A 65 -2.17 2.35 -9.30
C ILE A 65 -1.64 3.59 -8.56
N SER A 66 -2.57 4.38 -8.02
CA SER A 66 -2.31 5.56 -7.20
C SER A 66 -2.46 5.28 -5.70
N PHE A 67 -3.22 4.23 -5.34
CA PHE A 67 -3.41 3.79 -3.98
C PHE A 67 -3.46 2.27 -3.90
N PHE A 68 -2.84 1.69 -2.87
CA PHE A 68 -2.85 0.24 -2.61
C PHE A 68 -2.75 -0.02 -1.11
N PHE A 69 -3.74 -0.68 -0.50
CA PHE A 69 -3.80 -0.94 0.95
C PHE A 69 -3.48 0.27 1.86
N GLY A 70 -3.98 1.46 1.51
CA GLY A 70 -3.73 2.69 2.28
C GLY A 70 -2.36 3.32 2.03
N LEU A 71 -1.52 2.73 1.17
CA LEU A 71 -0.33 3.34 0.61
C LEU A 71 -0.71 4.18 -0.61
N GLN A 72 -0.23 5.41 -0.67
CA GLN A 72 -0.29 6.23 -1.87
C GLN A 72 0.97 5.98 -2.71
N ILE A 73 0.76 5.81 -4.01
CA ILE A 73 1.81 5.52 -4.99
C ILE A 73 1.82 6.66 -6.01
N SER A 74 2.94 7.34 -6.16
CA SER A 74 3.18 8.32 -7.23
C SER A 74 4.28 7.82 -8.15
N GLN A 75 3.97 7.77 -9.45
CA GLN A 75 4.88 7.27 -10.48
C GLN A 75 5.39 8.45 -11.31
N ASN A 76 6.71 8.66 -11.32
CA ASN A 76 7.40 9.69 -12.08
C ASN A 76 8.38 9.03 -13.07
N PRO A 77 8.89 9.74 -14.09
CA PRO A 77 9.89 9.18 -15.02
C PRO A 77 11.16 8.66 -14.34
N ARG A 78 11.49 9.20 -13.16
CA ARG A 78 12.65 8.77 -12.34
C ARG A 78 12.39 7.51 -11.52
N GLY A 79 11.13 7.10 -11.33
CA GLY A 79 10.78 5.96 -10.49
C GLY A 79 9.45 6.11 -9.73
N ILE A 80 9.27 5.29 -8.70
CA ILE A 80 8.05 5.17 -7.91
C ILE A 80 8.30 5.71 -6.51
N PHE A 81 7.39 6.54 -6.00
CA PHE A 81 7.38 6.99 -4.61
C PHE A 81 6.13 6.47 -3.91
N ILE A 82 6.33 5.79 -2.78
CA ILE A 82 5.27 5.18 -1.97
C ILE A 82 5.24 5.87 -0.61
N ASN A 83 4.10 6.40 -0.19
CA ASN A 83 3.94 7.05 1.11
C ASN A 83 2.61 6.68 1.79
N GLN A 84 2.46 7.07 3.05
CA GLN A 84 1.22 6.92 3.83
C GLN A 84 0.67 8.27 4.29
N SER A 85 1.00 9.36 3.61
CA SER A 85 0.67 10.72 4.04
C SER A 85 -0.83 10.89 4.27
N LYS A 86 -1.65 10.39 3.34
CA LYS A 86 -3.11 10.46 3.46
C LYS A 86 -3.63 9.75 4.72
N TYR A 87 -3.17 8.51 4.96
CA TYR A 87 -3.56 7.73 6.14
C TYR A 87 -3.11 8.40 7.45
N ALA A 88 -1.87 8.91 7.49
CA ALA A 88 -1.34 9.62 8.65
C ALA A 88 -2.14 10.91 8.93
N ILE A 89 -2.47 11.69 7.90
CA ILE A 89 -3.31 12.90 8.04
C ILE A 89 -4.69 12.53 8.56
N GLU A 90 -5.38 11.58 7.92
CA GLU A 90 -6.73 11.15 8.33
C GLU A 90 -6.75 10.64 9.78
N SER A 91 -5.70 9.92 10.20
CA SER A 91 -5.52 9.51 11.59
C SER A 91 -5.36 10.71 12.53
N LEU A 92 -4.51 11.69 12.18
CA LEU A 92 -4.36 12.91 12.98
C LEU A 92 -5.67 13.70 13.11
N LYS A 93 -6.43 13.83 12.01
CA LYS A 93 -7.74 14.50 12.02
C LYS A 93 -8.73 13.79 12.93
N LYS A 94 -8.85 12.47 12.77
CA LYS A 94 -9.81 11.64 13.50
C LYS A 94 -9.66 11.76 15.02
N TYR A 95 -8.43 11.94 15.49
CA TYR A 95 -8.13 12.01 16.92
C TYR A 95 -7.83 13.44 17.42
N GLY A 96 -7.97 14.47 16.59
CA GLY A 96 -7.79 15.87 16.98
C GLY A 96 -6.33 16.30 17.19
N PHE A 97 -5.37 15.64 16.54
CA PHE A 97 -3.93 15.89 16.70
C PHE A 97 -3.30 16.73 15.57
N GLU A 98 -4.10 17.43 14.75
CA GLU A 98 -3.63 18.21 13.59
C GLU A 98 -2.60 19.31 13.95
N SER A 99 -2.74 19.91 15.14
CA SER A 99 -1.94 21.04 15.62
C SER A 99 -0.77 20.68 16.54
N CYS A 100 -0.53 19.39 16.82
CA CYS A 100 0.45 18.98 17.84
C CYS A 100 1.92 19.05 17.39
N ASP A 101 2.84 19.62 18.17
CA ASP A 101 4.25 19.76 17.76
C ASP A 101 4.97 18.42 17.50
N PRO A 102 5.67 18.26 16.37
CA PRO A 102 6.31 16.99 16.02
C PRO A 102 7.45 16.61 16.98
N VAL A 103 7.72 15.30 17.10
CA VAL A 103 8.79 14.74 17.95
C VAL A 103 9.50 13.62 17.19
N ASP A 104 10.82 13.55 17.30
CA ASP A 104 11.66 12.67 16.47
C ASP A 104 11.69 11.19 16.90
N THR A 105 11.37 10.86 18.17
CA THR A 105 11.59 9.49 18.70
C THR A 105 10.40 8.96 19.54
N PRO A 106 9.84 7.78 19.24
CA PRO A 106 8.87 7.09 20.10
C PRO A 106 9.57 6.41 21.29
N MET A 107 9.04 6.56 22.52
CA MET A 107 9.58 5.91 23.74
C MET A 107 8.85 4.60 24.09
N ALA A 108 9.54 3.64 24.71
CA ALA A 108 9.01 2.34 25.13
C ALA A 108 8.86 2.24 26.67
N ARG A 109 7.61 2.23 27.20
CA ARG A 109 7.12 1.59 28.47
C ARG A 109 5.83 2.29 28.97
N PRO A 110 4.69 1.58 29.16
CA PRO A 110 3.40 2.28 29.25
C PRO A 110 2.78 2.14 30.68
N THR A 111 2.25 3.25 31.23
CA THR A 111 1.44 3.43 32.49
C THR A 111 0.56 4.70 32.29
N GLU A 112 0.09 5.53 33.24
CA GLU A 112 -0.53 6.89 32.98
C GLU A 112 0.19 7.71 31.86
N LYS A 113 1.47 7.40 31.65
CA LYS A 113 2.29 7.60 30.45
C LYS A 113 1.66 7.21 29.08
N HIS A 114 0.52 6.52 29.01
CA HIS A 114 -0.15 6.08 27.76
C HIS A 114 -0.65 7.26 26.96
N VAL A 115 -1.22 8.27 27.63
CA VAL A 115 -1.64 9.51 26.96
C VAL A 115 -0.44 10.25 26.39
N HIS A 116 0.68 10.25 27.11
CA HIS A 116 1.95 10.82 26.61
C HIS A 116 2.55 10.00 25.46
N ALA A 117 2.42 8.68 25.48
CA ALA A 117 2.85 7.80 24.39
C ALA A 117 2.00 8.01 23.14
N VAL A 118 0.67 8.07 23.29
CA VAL A 118 -0.27 8.36 22.19
C VAL A 118 0.01 9.74 21.60
N LYS A 119 0.16 10.77 22.46
CA LYS A 119 0.62 12.11 22.03
C LYS A 119 1.90 12.01 21.22
N ARG A 120 2.92 11.29 21.69
CA ARG A 120 4.19 11.14 20.97
C ARG A 120 4.05 10.39 19.64
N ILE A 121 3.24 9.35 19.57
CA ILE A 121 2.96 8.62 18.32
C ILE A 121 2.33 9.57 17.30
N PHE A 122 1.32 10.35 17.69
CA PHE A 122 0.69 11.32 16.79
C PHE A 122 1.64 12.47 16.42
N ARG A 123 2.47 12.95 17.34
CA ARG A 123 3.51 13.96 17.04
C ARG A 123 4.54 13.44 16.04
N TYR A 124 5.00 12.20 16.22
CA TYR A 124 5.88 11.53 15.27
C TYR A 124 5.20 11.41 13.90
N LEU A 125 3.96 10.89 13.86
CA LEU A 125 3.18 10.77 12.61
C LEU A 125 3.03 12.11 11.88
N ARG A 126 2.84 13.22 12.61
CA ARG A 126 2.80 14.57 12.04
C ARG A 126 4.15 14.98 11.44
N GLY A 127 5.25 14.73 12.15
CA GLY A 127 6.61 15.00 11.67
C GLY A 127 7.03 14.11 10.49
N THR A 128 6.47 12.91 10.37
CA THR A 128 6.81 11.95 9.31
C THR A 128 5.77 11.85 8.21
N VAL A 129 4.77 12.75 8.18
CA VAL A 129 3.64 12.66 7.24
C VAL A 129 4.09 12.62 5.78
N ASN A 130 5.13 13.36 5.42
CA ASN A 130 5.65 13.45 4.05
C ASN A 130 6.74 12.40 3.74
N ARG A 131 7.06 11.50 4.69
CA ARG A 131 8.05 10.46 4.46
C ARG A 131 7.46 9.34 3.60
N GLY A 132 8.31 8.74 2.78
CA GLY A 132 7.94 7.65 1.90
C GLY A 132 9.18 6.95 1.34
N LEU A 133 8.95 5.82 0.69
CA LEU A 133 9.96 5.01 0.03
C LEU A 133 10.05 5.41 -1.44
N SER A 134 11.24 5.75 -1.91
CA SER A 134 11.50 6.07 -3.32
C SER A 134 12.30 4.95 -3.98
N TYR A 135 11.74 4.37 -5.03
CA TYR A 135 12.35 3.34 -5.86
C TYR A 135 12.69 3.96 -7.21
N GLN A 136 13.97 4.00 -7.59
CA GLN A 136 14.34 4.49 -8.92
C GLN A 136 14.09 3.41 -9.97
N LYS A 137 13.92 3.81 -11.23
CA LYS A 137 13.64 2.88 -12.34
C LYS A 137 14.72 1.79 -12.48
N ASP A 138 15.96 2.15 -12.19
CA ASP A 138 17.13 1.26 -12.34
C ASP A 138 17.53 0.59 -11.01
N SER A 139 16.74 0.78 -9.95
CA SER A 139 17.01 0.14 -8.66
C SER A 139 16.72 -1.35 -8.72
N SER A 140 17.65 -2.15 -8.20
CA SER A 140 17.42 -3.59 -7.99
C SER A 140 16.19 -3.81 -7.12
N VAL A 141 15.34 -4.76 -7.52
CA VAL A 141 14.15 -5.20 -6.76
C VAL A 141 14.46 -6.48 -5.98
N ALA A 142 15.74 -6.76 -5.71
CA ALA A 142 16.16 -7.92 -4.93
C ALA A 142 15.71 -7.80 -3.47
N LEU A 143 15.02 -8.82 -2.96
CA LEU A 143 14.66 -8.92 -1.55
C LEU A 143 15.85 -9.48 -0.76
N THR A 144 16.44 -8.68 0.13
CA THR A 144 17.56 -9.09 0.99
C THR A 144 17.11 -9.04 2.45
N ALA A 145 17.42 -10.06 3.24
CA ALA A 145 17.07 -10.08 4.66
C ALA A 145 18.29 -10.45 5.51
N PHE A 146 18.46 -9.72 6.61
CA PHE A 146 19.46 -9.97 7.64
C PHE A 146 18.76 -10.39 8.92
N ALA A 147 19.33 -11.34 9.63
CA ALA A 147 18.85 -11.76 10.94
C ALA A 147 20.05 -11.87 11.88
N ASP A 148 19.86 -11.43 13.11
CA ASP A 148 20.85 -11.47 14.16
C ASP A 148 20.21 -11.94 15.47
N ALA A 149 21.00 -12.55 16.34
CA ALA A 149 20.52 -13.04 17.63
C ALA A 149 21.60 -12.90 18.70
N ASP A 150 21.32 -12.07 19.70
CA ASP A 150 22.17 -11.90 20.87
C ASP A 150 21.83 -12.95 21.92
N HIS A 151 22.68 -13.96 22.07
CA HIS A 151 22.50 -15.00 23.09
C HIS A 151 22.81 -14.45 24.48
N ALA A 152 21.83 -14.49 25.38
CA ALA A 152 21.95 -14.06 26.78
C ALA A 152 22.50 -12.63 27.00
N GLY A 153 22.31 -11.73 26.02
CA GLY A 153 22.86 -10.38 26.01
C GLY A 153 22.25 -9.43 27.06
N PHE A 154 21.06 -9.75 27.58
CA PHE A 154 20.44 -8.95 28.64
C PHE A 154 20.95 -9.38 30.03
N GLN A 155 21.83 -8.58 30.64
CA GLN A 155 22.56 -8.94 31.87
C GLN A 155 21.66 -9.34 33.06
N ASP A 156 20.46 -8.75 33.20
CA ASP A 156 19.59 -9.02 34.36
C ASP A 156 18.68 -10.27 34.22
N THR A 157 18.40 -10.73 32.99
CA THR A 157 17.49 -11.88 32.76
C THR A 157 18.07 -12.97 31.87
N ARG A 158 19.27 -12.76 31.33
CA ARG A 158 19.97 -13.68 30.41
C ARG A 158 19.12 -14.11 29.22
N ARG A 159 18.12 -13.30 28.86
CA ARG A 159 17.21 -13.53 27.74
C ARG A 159 17.87 -13.13 26.44
N SER A 160 17.63 -13.94 25.42
CA SER A 160 18.11 -13.68 24.07
C SER A 160 17.21 -12.67 23.36
N THR A 161 17.80 -11.85 22.50
CA THR A 161 17.04 -10.96 21.61
C THR A 161 17.34 -11.33 20.18
N SER A 162 16.32 -11.61 19.38
CA SER A 162 16.47 -11.80 17.94
C SER A 162 16.00 -10.57 17.18
N GLY A 163 16.79 -10.16 16.19
CA GLY A 163 16.49 -9.05 15.28
C GLY A 163 16.39 -9.56 13.85
N SER A 164 15.52 -8.96 13.06
CA SER A 164 15.46 -9.21 11.62
C SER A 164 15.24 -7.90 10.87
N VAL A 165 15.90 -7.73 9.72
CA VAL A 165 15.78 -6.55 8.87
C VAL A 165 15.63 -7.01 7.42
N GLN A 166 14.63 -6.50 6.71
CA GLN A 166 14.28 -6.89 5.34
C GLN A 166 14.33 -5.68 4.42
N PHE A 167 15.07 -5.78 3.32
CA PHE A 167 15.29 -4.74 2.32
C PHE A 167 14.74 -5.17 0.96
N LEU A 168 14.14 -4.23 0.24
CA LEU A 168 13.85 -4.35 -1.19
C LEU A 168 14.79 -3.42 -1.95
N GLY A 169 15.78 -4.00 -2.64
CA GLY A 169 16.95 -3.26 -3.10
C GLY A 169 17.71 -2.68 -1.92
N GLU A 170 17.96 -1.37 -1.95
CA GLU A 170 18.60 -0.63 -0.86
C GLU A 170 17.60 -0.04 0.15
N ARG A 171 16.30 -0.32 0.02
CA ARG A 171 15.25 0.28 0.85
C ARG A 171 14.79 -0.68 1.93
N LEU A 172 14.89 -0.26 3.19
CA LEU A 172 14.33 -0.97 4.34
C LEU A 172 12.80 -0.99 4.23
N ILE A 173 12.20 -2.18 4.11
CA ILE A 173 10.75 -2.35 4.02
C ILE A 173 10.14 -2.88 5.32
N SER A 174 10.90 -3.62 6.12
CA SER A 174 10.42 -4.20 7.37
C SER A 174 11.59 -4.50 8.31
N TRP A 175 11.36 -4.33 9.60
CA TRP A 175 12.28 -4.75 10.64
C TRP A 175 11.50 -5.27 11.84
N SER A 176 12.12 -6.16 12.60
CA SER A 176 11.56 -6.66 13.85
C SER A 176 12.67 -6.90 14.86
N SER A 177 12.35 -6.73 16.14
CA SER A 177 13.21 -7.11 17.25
C SER A 177 12.33 -7.75 18.31
N LYS A 178 12.65 -8.97 18.70
CA LYS A 178 11.87 -9.77 19.63
C LYS A 178 12.78 -10.30 20.73
N ARG A 179 12.45 -9.96 21.97
CA ARG A 179 13.04 -10.58 23.16
C ARG A 179 12.35 -11.93 23.40
N GLN A 180 13.13 -12.99 23.59
CA GLN A 180 12.65 -14.30 24.01
C GLN A 180 12.44 -14.37 25.54
#